data_AF-A7H079-F1
#
_entry.id   AF-A7H079-F1
#
_cell.length_a   1.000
_cell.length_b   1.000
_cell.length_c   1.000
_cell.angle_alpha   90.00
_cell.angle_beta   90.00
_cell.angle_gamma   90.00
#
_symmetry.space_group_name_H-M   'P 1'
#
loop_
_entity.id
_entity.type
_entity.pdbx_description
1 polymer ?
#
loop_
_entity_poly.entity_id
_entity_poly.type
_entity_poly.pdbx_seq_one_letter_code
_entity_poly.pdbx_strand_id
1 'polypeptide(L)'
;MGLEIERKFLLKNSQILEFLSAESVSFKRLEILQFYTKITDNEEVRYRSEDAKFIKTIKIGKDLVREENECECDKKEFKNAFKSHIGAPIYKDRYLFKLNNNPCNIDVFKGAQEGLCTLEVEFKDEAEAVYFNLPKFLRNFIEADVTCDQRYKNKYIALHGNAAENFDANAAFRVIKEHDIELNFMPNIKAADALRVLFFKISKIIEDHKSGYLKGGDDEALHQLRVNLRKTRSLLKSFEGVFDERVSGFFSEKFKILANSTNKKRDLDVFLEFLKTQKNADELVYLVSKARDVEHENVKKHLNDESNTDFLREWELFLAEESDFYKAKLANAALARLAAYRIRSQLVSIERKIWALSDESVNENFHKIRIDFKRLRYVLESFSGVFEIVGFKKYQNRLKLMQELFGELQDRDVWLEILDKIPQSEPSSKIQNKIYKQIYKLREEILKKRVKFIRQTRKISRNLKIYYI
;
A
#
# COMPACT_ATOMS: atom_id res chain seq x y z
N MET A 1 19.06 27.33 24.78
CA MET A 1 17.93 26.53 24.26
C MET A 1 16.69 26.99 24.98
N GLY A 2 15.67 27.47 24.27
CA GLY A 2 14.37 27.75 24.87
C GLY A 2 13.53 26.47 24.87
N LEU A 3 12.93 26.12 26.00
CA LEU A 3 11.85 25.14 26.03
C LEU A 3 10.59 25.84 25.52
N GLU A 4 10.01 25.35 24.42
CA GLU A 4 8.70 25.79 23.92
C GLU A 4 7.60 24.98 24.62
N ILE A 5 6.70 25.65 25.31
CA ILE A 5 5.58 25.04 26.05
C ILE A 5 4.28 25.49 25.38
N GLU A 6 3.60 24.57 24.73
CA GLU A 6 2.36 24.83 23.99
C GLU A 6 1.24 23.87 24.38
N ARG A 7 -0.01 24.34 24.28
CA ARG A 7 -1.20 23.47 24.21
C ARG A 7 -1.82 23.55 22.83
N LYS A 8 -2.31 22.41 22.34
CA LYS A 8 -2.87 22.27 21.01
C LYS A 8 -4.29 21.74 21.07
N PHE A 9 -5.18 22.40 20.35
CA PHE A 9 -6.59 22.05 20.27
C PHE A 9 -6.99 21.82 18.81
N LEU A 10 -7.77 20.76 18.59
CA LEU A 10 -8.44 20.52 17.32
C LEU A 10 -9.68 21.40 17.25
N LEU A 11 -9.81 22.16 16.17
CA LEU A 11 -10.96 23.01 15.91
C LEU A 11 -11.92 22.28 14.96
N LYS A 12 -13.22 22.46 15.16
CA LYS A 12 -14.27 21.86 14.32
C LYS A 12 -14.15 22.28 12.85
N ASN A 13 -13.77 23.54 12.61
CA ASN A 13 -13.58 24.14 11.29
C ASN A 13 -12.93 25.54 11.43
N SER A 14 -12.83 26.28 10.33
CA SER A 14 -12.27 27.64 10.26
C SER A 14 -13.24 28.76 10.68
N GLN A 15 -14.51 28.47 11.04
CA GLN A 15 -15.51 29.51 11.39
C GLN A 15 -15.11 30.34 12.63
N ILE A 16 -14.21 29.82 13.46
CA ILE A 16 -13.61 30.60 14.55
C ILE A 16 -12.99 31.91 14.06
N LEU A 17 -12.44 31.95 12.84
CA LEU A 17 -11.82 33.14 12.27
C LEU A 17 -12.87 34.24 11.98
N GLU A 18 -14.06 33.85 11.53
CA GLU A 18 -15.18 34.77 11.32
C GLU A 18 -15.66 35.36 12.66
N PHE A 19 -15.79 34.50 13.68
CA PHE A 19 -16.15 34.93 15.03
C PHE A 19 -15.12 35.91 15.62
N LEU A 20 -13.82 35.58 15.55
CA LEU A 20 -12.76 36.44 16.06
C LEU A 20 -12.72 37.78 15.33
N SER A 21 -12.97 37.78 14.01
CA SER A 21 -13.06 39.01 13.22
C SER A 21 -14.24 39.88 13.66
N ALA A 22 -15.41 39.27 13.93
CA ALA A 22 -16.60 39.97 14.41
C ALA A 22 -16.38 40.61 15.80
N GLU A 23 -15.61 39.95 16.66
CA GLU A 23 -15.20 40.47 17.97
C GLU A 23 -14.00 41.44 17.89
N SER A 24 -13.66 41.93 16.70
CA SER A 24 -12.57 42.89 16.46
C SER A 24 -11.18 42.41 16.90
N VAL A 25 -10.95 41.09 16.94
CA VAL A 25 -9.63 40.51 17.20
C VAL A 25 -8.78 40.64 15.94
N SER A 26 -7.69 41.39 16.02
CA SER A 26 -6.72 41.51 14.93
C SER A 26 -5.83 40.27 14.84
N PHE A 27 -5.64 39.75 13.63
CA PHE A 27 -4.73 38.65 13.35
C PHE A 27 -3.80 38.96 12.16
N LYS A 28 -2.56 38.48 12.23
CA LYS A 28 -1.64 38.44 11.09
C LYS A 28 -1.77 37.09 10.39
N ARG A 29 -2.06 37.09 9.09
CA ARG A 29 -2.09 35.88 8.25
C ARG A 29 -0.71 35.62 7.64
N LEU A 30 -0.24 34.39 7.74
CA LEU A 30 0.99 33.89 7.11
C LEU A 30 0.66 32.67 6.25
N GLU A 31 1.11 32.66 5.01
CA GLU A 31 1.05 31.47 4.17
C GLU A 31 2.29 30.61 4.40
N ILE A 32 2.08 29.35 4.78
CA ILE A 32 3.15 28.43 5.16
C ILE A 32 3.18 27.24 4.20
N LEU A 33 4.37 26.99 3.63
CA LEU A 33 4.74 25.73 3.01
C LEU A 33 5.85 25.09 3.84
N GLN A 34 5.66 23.87 4.31
CA GLN A 34 6.72 23.12 4.99
C GLN A 34 6.82 21.68 4.49
N PHE A 35 8.01 21.10 4.59
CA PHE A 35 8.28 19.72 4.23
C PHE A 35 9.49 19.18 4.99
N TYR A 36 9.65 17.87 4.98
CA TYR A 36 10.75 17.18 5.68
C TYR A 36 11.68 16.55 4.67
N THR A 37 13.00 16.61 4.91
CA THR A 37 14.00 15.87 4.10
C THR A 37 14.67 14.74 4.87
N LYS A 38 14.44 14.68 6.20
CA LYS A 38 14.90 13.60 7.06
C LYS A 38 13.92 13.42 8.21
N ILE A 39 13.51 12.18 8.45
CA ILE A 39 12.70 11.78 9.60
C ILE A 39 13.28 10.46 10.11
N THR A 40 13.73 10.44 11.36
CA THR A 40 14.20 9.25 12.07
C THR A 40 13.65 9.24 13.49
N ASP A 41 14.01 8.22 14.27
CA ASP A 41 13.71 8.13 15.71
C ASP A 41 14.28 9.32 16.52
N ASN A 42 15.43 9.88 16.09
CA ASN A 42 16.24 10.82 16.89
C ASN A 42 16.56 12.13 16.16
N GLU A 43 16.16 12.28 14.91
CA GLU A 43 16.52 13.43 14.08
C GLU A 43 15.44 13.70 13.04
N GLU A 44 15.06 14.97 12.93
CA GLU A 44 14.24 15.49 11.85
C GLU A 44 14.86 16.75 11.23
N VAL A 45 14.76 16.86 9.91
CA VAL A 45 15.14 18.07 9.16
C VAL A 45 13.92 18.57 8.42
N ARG A 46 13.46 19.75 8.80
CA ARG A 46 12.29 20.45 8.25
C ARG A 46 12.73 21.70 7.51
N TYR A 47 12.15 21.95 6.35
CA TYR A 47 12.22 23.23 5.66
C TYR A 47 10.84 23.88 5.69
N ARG A 48 10.79 25.18 5.95
CA ARG A 48 9.56 25.99 6.02
C ARG A 48 9.74 27.28 5.25
N SER A 49 8.76 27.65 4.44
CA SER A 49 8.63 28.98 3.82
C SER A 49 7.51 29.71 4.55
N GLU A 50 7.80 30.91 5.05
CA GLU A 50 6.84 31.81 5.67
C GLU A 50 7.27 33.26 5.44
N ASP A 51 6.33 34.16 5.10
CA ASP A 51 6.59 35.61 4.93
C ASP A 51 7.81 35.91 4.01
N ALA A 52 7.91 35.20 2.89
CA ALA A 52 9.02 35.24 1.92
C ALA A 52 10.41 34.83 2.46
N LYS A 53 10.50 34.32 3.69
CA LYS A 53 11.70 33.71 4.28
C LYS A 53 11.69 32.20 4.13
N PHE A 54 12.87 31.59 4.09
CA PHE A 54 13.03 30.13 4.07
C PHE A 54 13.85 29.71 5.29
N ILE A 55 13.28 28.86 6.12
CA ILE A 55 13.86 28.42 7.38
C ILE A 55 14.12 26.92 7.31
N LYS A 56 15.32 26.53 7.74
CA LYS A 56 15.70 25.15 7.95
C LYS A 56 15.78 24.90 9.45
N THR A 57 15.03 23.90 9.91
CA THR A 57 15.02 23.45 11.30
C THR A 57 15.62 22.06 11.35
N ILE A 58 16.62 21.86 12.21
CA ILE A 58 17.15 20.54 12.55
C ILE A 58 16.80 20.29 14.02
N LYS A 59 16.02 19.24 14.29
CA LYS A 59 15.77 18.78 15.66
C LYS A 59 16.49 17.47 15.89
N ILE A 60 17.33 17.40 16.91
CA ILE A 60 18.11 16.22 17.32
C ILE A 60 17.74 15.85 18.75
N GLY A 61 17.51 14.57 19.01
CA GLY A 61 17.11 14.06 20.32
C GLY A 61 15.75 13.40 20.29
N LYS A 62 15.33 12.86 21.44
CA LYS A 62 14.10 12.08 21.59
C LYS A 62 13.28 12.66 22.73
N ASP A 63 11.96 12.68 22.55
CA ASP A 63 11.00 13.03 23.59
C ASP A 63 11.28 14.42 24.22
N LEU A 64 11.56 14.49 25.53
CA LEU A 64 11.65 15.72 26.33
C LEU A 64 12.96 16.51 26.13
N VAL A 65 14.02 15.87 25.63
CA VAL A 65 15.32 16.52 25.41
C VAL A 65 15.60 16.56 23.92
N ARG A 66 15.46 17.75 23.33
CA ARG A 66 15.71 18.00 21.91
C ARG A 66 16.55 19.26 21.76
N GLU A 67 17.60 19.16 20.97
CA GLU A 67 18.30 20.32 20.44
C GLU A 67 17.60 20.75 19.16
N GLU A 68 17.12 21.99 19.14
CA GLU A 68 16.52 22.59 17.96
C GLU A 68 17.43 23.71 17.45
N ASN A 69 17.87 23.58 16.20
CA ASN A 69 18.65 24.58 15.51
C ASN A 69 17.86 25.07 14.29
N GLU A 70 17.47 26.34 14.32
CA GLU A 70 16.81 27.02 13.21
C GLU A 70 17.78 28.00 12.55
N CYS A 71 17.92 27.90 11.22
CA CYS A 71 18.67 28.85 10.43
C CYS A 71 17.90 29.25 9.16
N GLU A 72 18.09 30.50 8.72
CA GLU A 72 17.57 30.94 7.43
C GLU A 72 18.41 30.33 6.30
N CYS A 73 17.77 29.85 5.25
CA CYS A 73 18.40 29.32 4.05
C CYS A 73 17.98 30.12 2.81
N ASP A 74 18.77 30.05 1.75
CA ASP A 74 18.40 30.71 0.50
C ASP A 74 17.29 29.94 -0.27
N LYS A 75 16.65 30.64 -1.22
CA LYS A 75 15.59 30.07 -2.06
C LYS A 75 16.07 28.88 -2.91
N LYS A 76 17.36 28.83 -3.27
CA LYS A 76 17.94 27.77 -4.11
C LYS A 76 18.13 26.49 -3.30
N GLU A 77 18.62 26.58 -2.07
CA GLU A 77 18.70 25.48 -1.11
C GLU A 77 17.30 24.92 -0.87
N PHE A 78 16.32 25.78 -0.53
CA PHE A 78 14.94 25.36 -0.28
C PHE A 78 14.34 24.58 -1.46
N LYS A 79 14.47 25.11 -2.69
CA LYS A 79 13.98 24.43 -3.91
C LYS A 79 14.69 23.11 -4.20
N ASN A 80 15.98 23.00 -3.87
CA ASN A 80 16.73 21.76 -4.06
C ASN A 80 16.34 20.72 -3.02
N ALA A 81 16.21 21.12 -1.75
CA ALA A 81 15.74 20.26 -0.66
C ALA A 81 14.33 19.73 -0.92
N PHE A 82 13.45 20.56 -1.50
CA PHE A 82 12.09 20.18 -1.88
C PHE A 82 12.05 18.98 -2.84
N LYS A 83 13.05 18.79 -3.71
CA LYS A 83 13.09 17.64 -4.64
C LYS A 83 13.29 16.29 -3.92
N SER A 84 13.75 16.32 -2.68
CA SER A 84 14.00 15.15 -1.84
C SER A 84 13.11 15.12 -0.59
N HIS A 85 11.96 15.78 -0.65
CA HIS A 85 11.00 15.75 0.44
C HIS A 85 10.51 14.32 0.74
N ILE A 86 10.07 14.13 1.97
CA ILE A 86 9.61 12.87 2.53
C ILE A 86 8.19 13.09 3.03
N GLY A 87 7.25 12.26 2.54
CA GLY A 87 5.83 12.44 2.81
C GLY A 87 5.27 13.69 2.14
N ALA A 88 3.98 13.93 2.28
CA ALA A 88 3.29 15.06 1.68
C ALA A 88 3.80 16.40 2.23
N PRO A 89 4.12 17.39 1.37
CA PRO A 89 4.31 18.77 1.81
C PRO A 89 3.05 19.31 2.48
N ILE A 90 3.23 20.12 3.51
CA ILE A 90 2.13 20.74 4.25
C ILE A 90 1.98 22.19 3.80
N TYR A 91 0.77 22.51 3.37
CA TYR A 91 0.33 23.86 3.03
C TYR A 91 -0.70 24.29 4.06
N LYS A 92 -0.53 25.47 4.67
CA LYS A 92 -1.48 26.01 5.64
C LYS A 92 -1.43 27.53 5.69
N ASP A 93 -2.53 28.13 6.10
CA ASP A 93 -2.56 29.52 6.55
C ASP A 93 -2.49 29.57 8.08
N ARG A 94 -1.54 30.32 8.61
CA ARG A 94 -1.38 30.56 10.04
C ARG A 94 -1.86 31.95 10.40
N TYR A 95 -2.82 32.02 11.32
CA TYR A 95 -3.40 33.26 11.83
C TYR A 95 -2.86 33.50 13.24
N LEU A 96 -2.01 34.50 13.38
CA LEU A 96 -1.35 34.86 14.64
C LEU A 96 -2.17 35.92 15.38
N PHE A 97 -2.47 35.68 16.65
CA PHE A 97 -3.15 36.63 17.54
C PHE A 97 -2.70 36.40 18.99
N LYS A 98 -3.29 37.12 19.95
CA LYS A 98 -3.04 36.91 21.37
C LYS A 98 -4.32 36.66 22.13
N LEU A 99 -4.27 35.74 23.09
CA LEU A 99 -5.34 35.46 24.02
C LEU A 99 -4.81 35.62 25.44
N ASN A 100 -5.35 36.58 26.21
CA ASN A 100 -4.84 36.90 27.56
C ASN A 100 -3.32 37.15 27.58
N ASN A 101 -2.81 37.87 26.58
CA ASN A 101 -1.38 38.11 26.30
C ASN A 101 -0.55 36.93 25.80
N ASN A 102 -1.09 35.72 25.79
CA ASN A 102 -0.39 34.54 25.30
C ASN A 102 -0.44 34.47 23.77
N PRO A 103 0.70 34.26 23.09
CA PRO A 103 0.72 34.04 21.65
C PRO A 103 -0.16 32.85 21.28
N CYS A 104 -1.00 33.05 20.28
CA CYS A 104 -1.86 32.02 19.75
C CYS A 104 -1.69 31.95 18.23
N ASN A 105 -1.78 30.73 17.70
CA ASN A 105 -1.81 30.53 16.28
C ASN A 105 -2.97 29.59 15.89
N ILE A 106 -3.78 30.01 14.91
CA ILE A 106 -4.76 29.13 14.26
C ILE A 106 -4.17 28.71 12.92
N ASP A 107 -4.03 27.41 12.72
CA ASP A 107 -3.58 26.82 11.47
C ASP A 107 -4.76 26.24 10.71
N VAL A 108 -4.99 26.75 9.49
CA VAL A 108 -5.96 26.21 8.54
C VAL A 108 -5.20 25.49 7.42
N PHE A 109 -5.28 24.17 7.41
CA PHE A 109 -4.55 23.33 6.45
C PHE A 109 -5.23 23.30 5.07
N LYS A 110 -4.45 23.12 4.01
CA LYS A 110 -4.87 23.16 2.61
C LYS A 110 -4.46 21.90 1.85
N GLY A 111 -5.02 21.73 0.65
CA GLY A 111 -4.68 20.65 -0.27
C GLY A 111 -5.09 19.29 0.29
N ALA A 112 -4.17 18.33 0.34
CA ALA A 112 -4.46 16.99 0.84
C ALA A 112 -4.87 16.93 2.32
N GLN A 113 -4.71 18.03 3.08
CA GLN A 113 -5.06 18.12 4.51
C GLN A 113 -6.18 19.14 4.76
N GLU A 114 -6.93 19.50 3.72
CA GLU A 114 -8.06 20.40 3.83
C GLU A 114 -9.11 19.88 4.83
N GLY A 115 -9.74 20.82 5.55
CA GLY A 115 -10.66 20.51 6.66
C GLY A 115 -9.98 20.39 8.02
N LEU A 116 -8.66 20.19 8.10
CA LEU A 116 -7.94 20.23 9.37
C LEU A 116 -7.71 21.68 9.84
N CYS A 117 -8.11 21.97 11.07
CA CYS A 117 -7.91 23.26 11.71
C CYS A 117 -7.41 23.08 13.15
N THR A 118 -6.34 23.74 13.55
CA THR A 118 -5.78 23.63 14.92
C THR A 118 -5.53 24.99 15.55
N LEU A 119 -5.70 25.08 16.86
CA LEU A 119 -5.31 26.21 17.70
C LEU A 119 -4.13 25.79 18.58
N GLU A 120 -3.00 26.47 18.46
CA GLU A 120 -1.87 26.38 19.39
C GLU A 120 -1.86 27.62 20.29
N VAL A 121 -1.68 27.42 21.59
CA VAL A 121 -1.49 28.49 22.58
C VAL A 121 -0.14 28.27 23.25
N GLU A 122 0.73 29.27 23.19
CA GLU A 122 2.06 29.24 23.78
C GLU A 122 2.04 29.80 25.21
N PHE A 123 2.84 29.21 26.09
CA PHE A 123 2.93 29.55 27.51
C PHE A 123 4.37 29.82 27.92
N LYS A 124 4.55 30.67 28.93
CA LYS A 124 5.89 31.01 29.43
C LYS A 124 6.53 29.87 30.22
N ASP A 125 5.70 29.07 30.90
CA ASP A 125 6.08 27.98 31.79
C ASP A 125 4.98 26.91 31.87
N GLU A 126 5.32 25.76 32.44
CA GLU A 126 4.41 24.61 32.54
C GLU A 126 3.22 24.90 33.47
N ALA A 127 3.42 25.70 34.52
CA ALA A 127 2.36 26.04 35.46
C ALA A 127 1.27 26.85 34.75
N GLU A 128 1.65 27.83 33.93
CA GLU A 128 0.70 28.61 33.15
C GLU A 128 -0.11 27.73 32.18
N ALA A 129 0.53 26.79 31.50
CA ALA A 129 -0.15 25.86 30.60
C ALA A 129 -1.16 24.96 31.34
N VAL A 130 -0.78 24.43 32.51
CA VAL A 130 -1.62 23.55 33.33
C VAL A 130 -2.83 24.29 33.89
N TYR A 131 -2.66 25.52 34.37
CA TYR A 131 -3.75 26.33 34.93
C TYR A 131 -4.54 27.11 33.88
N PHE A 132 -4.13 27.07 32.62
CA PHE A 132 -4.84 27.73 31.54
C PHE A 132 -6.24 27.13 31.34
N ASN A 133 -7.24 27.99 31.50
CA ASN A 133 -8.63 27.66 31.22
C ASN A 133 -9.04 28.26 29.89
N LEU A 134 -9.50 27.39 28.99
CA LEU A 134 -10.11 27.81 27.73
C LEU A 134 -11.29 28.75 28.00
N PRO A 135 -11.26 29.99 27.45
CA PRO A 135 -12.38 30.90 27.50
C PRO A 135 -13.67 30.24 27.02
N LYS A 136 -14.79 30.58 27.66
CA LYS A 136 -16.10 29.95 27.38
C LYS A 136 -16.47 30.03 25.89
N PHE A 137 -16.19 31.15 25.23
CA PHE A 137 -16.51 31.34 23.82
C PHE A 137 -15.74 30.38 22.90
N LEU A 138 -14.49 30.02 23.22
CA LEU A 138 -13.68 29.10 22.41
C LEU A 138 -14.15 27.65 22.50
N ARG A 139 -14.78 27.26 23.62
CA ARG A 139 -15.23 25.87 23.83
C ARG A 139 -16.18 25.37 22.74
N ASN A 140 -16.97 26.27 22.15
CA ASN A 140 -17.92 25.90 21.09
C ASN A 140 -17.22 25.53 19.76
N PHE A 141 -16.01 26.02 19.54
CA PHE A 141 -15.22 25.80 18.33
C PHE A 141 -14.22 24.63 18.47
N ILE A 142 -13.94 24.21 19.70
CA ILE A 142 -13.00 23.13 19.98
C ILE A 142 -13.72 21.78 19.88
N GLU A 143 -13.09 20.85 19.19
CA GLU A 143 -13.49 19.46 19.10
C GLU A 143 -12.76 18.61 20.15
N ALA A 144 -11.46 18.81 20.32
CA ALA A 144 -10.64 18.06 21.28
C ALA A 144 -9.38 18.81 21.72
N ASP A 145 -8.88 18.51 22.92
CA ASP A 145 -7.49 18.80 23.33
C ASP A 145 -6.59 17.70 22.76
N VAL A 146 -5.65 18.08 21.91
CA VAL A 146 -4.76 17.18 21.17
C VAL A 146 -3.29 17.45 21.50
N THR A 147 -3.02 18.13 22.62
CA THR A 147 -1.67 18.55 23.04
C THR A 147 -0.68 17.39 23.06
N CYS A 148 -1.07 16.24 23.60
CA CYS A 148 -0.22 15.05 23.68
C CYS A 148 -0.39 14.07 22.51
N ASP A 149 -1.31 14.35 21.57
CA ASP A 149 -1.62 13.45 20.47
C ASP A 149 -0.65 13.67 19.29
N GLN A 150 0.21 12.68 19.05
CA GLN A 150 1.21 12.73 17.98
C GLN A 150 0.58 12.87 16.59
N ARG A 151 -0.69 12.49 16.42
CA ARG A 151 -1.38 12.53 15.13
C ARG A 151 -1.57 13.95 14.58
N TYR A 152 -1.57 14.95 15.46
CA TYR A 152 -1.72 16.37 15.12
C TYR A 152 -0.39 17.12 15.09
N LYS A 153 0.73 16.39 15.12
CA LYS A 153 2.06 16.97 14.84
C LYS A 153 2.31 17.01 13.35
N ASN A 154 2.91 18.10 12.88
CA ASN A 154 3.23 18.30 11.46
C ASN A 154 4.01 17.13 10.83
N LYS A 155 4.94 16.52 11.58
CA LYS A 155 5.67 15.33 11.12
C LYS A 155 4.74 14.15 10.82
N TYR A 156 3.75 13.92 11.69
CA TYR A 156 2.77 12.86 11.50
C TYR A 156 1.86 13.19 10.32
N ILE A 157 1.33 14.41 10.24
CA ILE A 157 0.46 14.86 9.15
C ILE A 157 1.17 14.71 7.79
N ALA A 158 2.47 15.02 7.70
CA ALA A 158 3.23 14.84 6.46
C ALA A 158 3.31 13.36 6.03
N LEU A 159 3.42 12.41 6.97
CA LEU A 159 3.56 10.98 6.66
C LEU A 159 2.23 10.23 6.57
N HIS A 160 1.24 10.68 7.32
CA HIS A 160 0.01 9.94 7.59
C HIS A 160 -1.25 10.71 7.24
N GLY A 161 -1.17 12.00 6.89
CA GLY A 161 -2.33 12.82 6.57
C GLY A 161 -3.19 13.19 7.78
N ASN A 162 -4.35 13.76 7.49
CA ASN A 162 -5.27 14.35 8.46
C ASN A 162 -6.02 13.28 9.27
N ALA A 163 -5.60 13.04 10.51
CA ALA A 163 -6.23 12.05 11.38
C ALA A 163 -7.70 12.30 11.76
N ALA A 164 -8.23 13.51 11.54
CA ALA A 164 -9.62 13.86 11.85
C ALA A 164 -10.60 13.52 10.71
N GLU A 165 -10.09 13.11 9.54
CA GLU A 165 -10.93 12.82 8.39
C GLU A 165 -11.72 11.50 8.55
N ASN A 166 -13.03 11.60 8.41
CA ASN A 166 -13.93 10.45 8.42
C ASN A 166 -14.12 9.92 6.99
N PHE A 167 -14.07 8.60 6.83
CA PHE A 167 -14.23 7.93 5.54
C PHE A 167 -15.47 7.04 5.53
N ASP A 168 -16.33 7.20 4.51
CA ASP A 168 -17.50 6.35 4.27
C ASP A 168 -17.17 5.32 3.17
N ALA A 169 -16.91 4.08 3.59
CA ALA A 169 -16.65 2.97 2.67
C ALA A 169 -17.84 2.64 1.76
N ASN A 170 -19.07 2.81 2.24
CA ASN A 170 -20.27 2.52 1.46
C ASN A 170 -20.55 3.60 0.41
N ALA A 171 -20.20 4.86 0.68
CA ALA A 171 -20.14 5.89 -0.37
C ALA A 171 -19.14 5.50 -1.46
N ALA A 172 -17.94 5.04 -1.10
CA ALA A 172 -16.96 4.56 -2.07
C ALA A 172 -17.50 3.36 -2.89
N PHE A 173 -18.23 2.44 -2.27
CA PHE A 173 -18.85 1.31 -2.99
C PHE A 173 -19.85 1.79 -4.04
N ARG A 174 -20.68 2.80 -3.73
CA ARG A 174 -21.63 3.38 -4.70
C ARG A 174 -20.90 3.95 -5.91
N VAL A 175 -19.83 4.71 -5.70
CA VAL A 175 -19.02 5.27 -6.80
C VAL A 175 -18.39 4.17 -7.65
N ILE A 176 -17.83 3.12 -7.03
CA ILE A 176 -17.18 2.01 -7.75
C ILE A 176 -18.18 1.20 -8.58
N LYS A 177 -19.45 1.11 -8.16
CA LYS A 177 -20.50 0.44 -8.95
C LYS A 177 -20.81 1.17 -10.26
N GLU A 178 -20.64 2.50 -10.28
CA GLU A 178 -21.03 3.35 -11.41
C GLU A 178 -19.84 3.75 -12.29
N HIS A 179 -18.62 3.73 -11.74
CA HIS A 179 -17.43 4.26 -12.39
C HIS A 179 -16.21 3.35 -12.18
N ASP A 180 -15.42 3.14 -13.24
CA ASP A 180 -14.08 2.58 -13.10
C ASP A 180 -13.10 3.68 -12.67
N ILE A 181 -12.75 3.67 -11.38
CA ILE A 181 -11.86 4.65 -10.76
C ILE A 181 -10.58 4.00 -10.24
N GLU A 182 -9.43 4.64 -10.41
CA GLU A 182 -8.21 4.20 -9.73
C GLU A 182 -8.30 4.52 -8.23
N LEU A 183 -8.02 3.53 -7.38
CA LEU A 183 -8.07 3.72 -5.92
C LEU A 183 -6.79 4.40 -5.45
N ASN A 184 -6.93 5.60 -4.89
CA ASN A 184 -5.86 6.29 -4.19
C ASN A 184 -6.28 6.55 -2.74
N PHE A 185 -5.73 5.78 -1.82
CA PHE A 185 -6.13 5.82 -0.42
C PHE A 185 -5.38 6.91 0.36
N MET A 186 -6.11 7.58 1.24
CA MET A 186 -5.53 8.48 2.24
C MET A 186 -4.63 7.72 3.20
N PRO A 187 -3.47 8.27 3.62
CA PRO A 187 -2.53 7.50 4.44
C PRO A 187 -3.04 7.12 5.85
N ASN A 188 -3.94 7.89 6.43
CA ASN A 188 -4.57 7.68 7.74
C ASN A 188 -5.83 6.81 7.71
N ILE A 189 -6.37 6.50 6.52
CA ILE A 189 -7.59 5.67 6.43
C ILE A 189 -7.41 4.40 7.26
N LYS A 190 -8.47 3.99 7.95
CA LYS A 190 -8.46 2.74 8.71
C LYS A 190 -8.21 1.57 7.75
N ALA A 191 -7.31 0.67 8.14
CA ALA A 191 -6.93 -0.47 7.32
C ALA A 191 -8.14 -1.33 6.90
N ALA A 192 -9.11 -1.52 7.80
CA ALA A 192 -10.33 -2.26 7.49
C ALA A 192 -11.13 -1.60 6.35
N ASP A 193 -11.33 -0.28 6.39
CA ASP A 193 -12.12 0.44 5.39
C ASP A 193 -11.43 0.43 4.02
N ALA A 194 -10.12 0.68 3.99
CA ALA A 194 -9.35 0.59 2.74
C ALA A 194 -9.38 -0.82 2.13
N LEU A 195 -9.23 -1.86 2.96
CA LEU A 195 -9.29 -3.23 2.47
C LEU A 195 -10.69 -3.63 2.01
N ARG A 196 -11.75 -3.17 2.69
CA ARG A 196 -13.14 -3.35 2.27
C ARG A 196 -13.36 -2.77 0.87
N VAL A 197 -12.94 -1.52 0.64
CA VAL A 197 -13.05 -0.83 -0.66
C VAL A 197 -12.22 -1.52 -1.74
N LEU A 198 -10.97 -1.88 -1.44
CA LEU A 198 -10.11 -2.59 -2.37
C LEU A 198 -10.70 -3.94 -2.77
N PHE A 199 -11.16 -4.72 -1.79
CA PHE A 199 -11.76 -6.02 -2.04
C PHE A 199 -13.08 -5.92 -2.79
N PHE A 200 -13.90 -4.92 -2.50
CA PHE A 200 -15.13 -4.67 -3.24
C PHE A 200 -14.83 -4.37 -4.72
N LYS A 201 -13.85 -3.50 -5.01
CA LYS A 201 -13.40 -3.27 -6.39
C LYS A 201 -12.93 -4.57 -7.06
N ILE A 202 -12.11 -5.37 -6.38
CA ILE A 202 -11.61 -6.64 -6.92
C ILE A 202 -12.75 -7.64 -7.16
N SER A 203 -13.79 -7.67 -6.31
CA SER A 203 -14.97 -8.51 -6.50
C SER A 203 -15.70 -8.20 -7.81
N LYS A 204 -15.88 -6.91 -8.14
CA LYS A 204 -16.50 -6.51 -9.42
C LYS A 204 -15.68 -7.01 -10.62
N ILE A 205 -14.36 -6.85 -10.57
CA ILE A 205 -13.45 -7.38 -11.60
C ILE A 205 -13.56 -8.91 -11.71
N ILE A 206 -13.66 -9.62 -10.58
CA ILE A 206 -13.86 -11.08 -10.56
C ILE A 206 -15.19 -11.46 -11.23
N GLU A 207 -16.28 -10.77 -10.89
CA GLU A 207 -17.61 -11.03 -11.45
C GLU A 207 -17.66 -10.78 -12.97
N ASP A 208 -17.11 -9.65 -13.42
CA ASP A 208 -17.09 -9.26 -14.83
C ASP A 208 -16.31 -10.28 -15.67
N HIS A 209 -15.11 -10.66 -15.23
CA HIS A 209 -14.30 -11.64 -15.96
C HIS A 209 -14.83 -13.07 -15.84
N LYS A 210 -15.46 -13.44 -14.71
CA LYS A 210 -16.19 -14.71 -14.58
C LYS A 210 -17.32 -14.78 -15.60
N SER A 211 -18.17 -13.75 -15.67
CA SER A 211 -19.28 -13.66 -16.61
C SER A 211 -18.79 -13.67 -18.06
N GLY A 212 -17.76 -12.89 -18.38
CA GLY A 212 -17.15 -12.84 -19.71
C GLY A 212 -16.60 -14.19 -20.15
N TYR A 213 -15.87 -14.89 -19.28
CA TYR A 213 -15.35 -16.22 -19.58
C TYR A 213 -16.46 -17.26 -19.77
N LEU A 214 -17.51 -17.22 -18.95
CA LEU A 214 -18.63 -18.15 -19.07
C LEU A 214 -19.43 -17.95 -20.38
N LYS A 215 -19.55 -16.70 -20.86
CA LYS A 215 -20.24 -16.36 -22.11
C LYS A 215 -19.40 -16.64 -23.36
N GLY A 216 -18.13 -16.24 -23.35
CA GLY A 216 -17.29 -16.19 -24.55
C GLY A 216 -16.13 -17.20 -24.59
N GLY A 217 -15.80 -17.83 -23.45
CA GLY A 217 -14.63 -18.72 -23.36
C GLY A 217 -13.29 -18.02 -23.54
N ASP A 218 -13.23 -16.69 -23.39
CA ASP A 218 -12.05 -15.87 -23.62
C ASP A 218 -10.93 -16.17 -22.61
N ASP A 219 -9.76 -16.61 -23.11
CA ASP A 219 -8.61 -16.97 -22.28
C ASP A 219 -8.04 -15.76 -21.51
N GLU A 220 -8.21 -14.53 -22.00
CA GLU A 220 -7.79 -13.32 -21.27
C GLU A 220 -8.73 -13.03 -20.10
N ALA A 221 -10.04 -13.18 -20.28
CA ALA A 221 -11.00 -13.13 -19.16
C ALA A 221 -10.65 -14.16 -18.07
N LEU A 222 -10.31 -15.40 -18.43
CA LEU A 222 -9.86 -16.40 -17.46
C LEU A 222 -8.54 -15.99 -16.78
N HIS A 223 -7.61 -15.39 -17.52
CA HIS A 223 -6.37 -14.88 -16.96
C HIS A 223 -6.62 -13.81 -15.90
N GLN A 224 -7.42 -12.80 -16.21
CA GLN A 224 -7.74 -11.71 -15.28
C GLN A 224 -8.53 -12.20 -14.06
N LEU A 225 -9.49 -13.11 -14.25
CA LEU A 225 -10.19 -13.78 -13.14
C LEU A 225 -9.18 -14.44 -12.19
N ARG A 226 -8.26 -15.25 -12.72
CA ARG A 226 -7.22 -15.95 -11.94
C ARG A 226 -6.30 -15.00 -11.19
N VAL A 227 -5.88 -13.92 -11.83
CA VAL A 227 -5.02 -12.90 -11.21
C VAL A 227 -5.73 -12.30 -9.99
N ASN A 228 -7.01 -11.93 -10.14
CA ASN A 228 -7.77 -11.28 -9.08
C ASN A 228 -8.14 -12.22 -7.93
N LEU A 229 -8.52 -13.48 -8.19
CA LEU A 229 -8.73 -14.49 -7.14
C LEU A 229 -7.47 -14.68 -6.27
N ARG A 230 -6.29 -14.75 -6.90
CA ARG A 230 -5.00 -14.87 -6.20
C ARG A 230 -4.63 -13.60 -5.46
N LYS A 231 -4.93 -12.43 -6.04
CA LYS A 231 -4.73 -11.12 -5.42
C LYS A 231 -5.54 -11.00 -4.14
N THR A 232 -6.85 -11.31 -4.17
CA THR A 232 -7.73 -11.30 -2.99
C THR A 232 -7.16 -12.17 -1.87
N ARG A 233 -6.88 -13.44 -2.18
CA ARG A 233 -6.30 -14.38 -1.20
C ARG A 233 -4.95 -13.91 -0.63
N SER A 234 -4.07 -13.39 -1.48
CA SER A 234 -2.76 -12.91 -1.06
C SER A 234 -2.85 -11.69 -0.16
N LEU A 235 -3.76 -10.76 -0.47
CA LEU A 235 -3.98 -9.56 0.32
C LEU A 235 -4.61 -9.89 1.67
N LEU A 236 -5.61 -10.78 1.72
CA LEU A 236 -6.17 -11.31 2.97
C LEU A 236 -5.08 -11.85 3.90
N LYS A 237 -4.18 -12.67 3.35
CA LYS A 237 -3.04 -13.19 4.10
C LYS A 237 -2.00 -12.12 4.47
N SER A 238 -1.76 -11.13 3.61
CA SER A 238 -0.75 -10.09 3.86
C SER A 238 -1.18 -9.10 4.94
N PHE A 239 -2.48 -8.96 5.16
CA PHE A 239 -3.09 -8.08 6.15
C PHE A 239 -3.87 -8.86 7.22
N GLU A 240 -3.33 -10.01 7.64
CA GLU A 240 -3.84 -10.75 8.79
C GLU A 240 -3.96 -9.84 10.02
N GLY A 241 -4.99 -10.06 10.84
CA GLY A 241 -5.30 -9.26 12.02
C GLY A 241 -6.07 -7.96 11.73
N VAL A 242 -6.39 -7.64 10.48
CA VAL A 242 -7.36 -6.57 10.16
C VAL A 242 -8.79 -7.05 10.36
N PHE A 243 -9.12 -8.24 9.86
CA PHE A 243 -10.41 -8.90 10.06
C PHE A 243 -10.26 -10.14 10.96
N ASP A 244 -11.36 -10.64 11.50
CA ASP A 244 -11.41 -11.89 12.28
C ASP A 244 -10.70 -13.03 11.53
N GLU A 245 -9.89 -13.79 12.26
CA GLU A 245 -9.02 -14.81 11.66
C GLU A 245 -9.79 -16.01 11.12
N ARG A 246 -10.90 -16.39 11.75
CA ARG A 246 -11.74 -17.50 11.27
C ARG A 246 -12.43 -17.12 9.97
N VAL A 247 -12.98 -15.90 9.91
CA VAL A 247 -13.63 -15.37 8.72
C VAL A 247 -12.63 -15.17 7.58
N SER A 248 -11.48 -14.57 7.87
CA SER A 248 -10.40 -14.42 6.89
C SER A 248 -9.90 -15.77 6.38
N GLY A 249 -9.77 -16.76 7.27
CA GLY A 249 -9.38 -18.12 6.94
C GLY A 249 -10.39 -18.82 6.01
N PHE A 250 -11.68 -18.71 6.33
CA PHE A 250 -12.77 -19.24 5.52
C PHE A 250 -12.73 -18.69 4.08
N PHE A 251 -12.73 -17.37 3.91
CA PHE A 251 -12.69 -16.76 2.58
C PHE A 251 -11.38 -17.06 1.85
N SER A 252 -10.24 -17.05 2.55
CA SER A 252 -8.94 -17.39 1.95
C SER A 252 -8.93 -18.81 1.37
N GLU A 253 -9.56 -19.78 2.04
CA GLU A 253 -9.67 -21.15 1.53
C GLU A 253 -10.67 -21.24 0.36
N LYS A 254 -11.82 -20.56 0.42
CA LYS A 254 -12.77 -20.50 -0.72
C LYS A 254 -12.14 -19.91 -1.98
N PHE A 255 -11.45 -18.77 -1.86
CA PHE A 255 -10.70 -18.18 -2.98
C PHE A 255 -9.57 -19.08 -3.48
N LYS A 256 -8.93 -19.85 -2.60
CA LYS A 256 -7.90 -20.83 -2.99
C LYS A 256 -8.50 -21.97 -3.81
N ILE A 257 -9.63 -22.54 -3.38
CA ILE A 257 -10.32 -23.61 -4.10
C ILE A 257 -10.69 -23.13 -5.51
N LEU A 258 -11.33 -21.96 -5.62
CA LEU A 258 -11.72 -21.39 -6.92
C LEU A 258 -10.51 -21.02 -7.80
N ALA A 259 -9.45 -20.46 -7.22
CA ALA A 259 -8.22 -20.19 -7.97
C ALA A 259 -7.52 -21.48 -8.44
N ASN A 260 -7.63 -22.56 -7.69
CA ASN A 260 -6.98 -23.83 -8.01
C ASN A 260 -7.72 -24.63 -9.09
N SER A 261 -9.05 -24.53 -9.16
CA SER A 261 -9.84 -25.19 -10.21
C SER A 261 -9.43 -24.74 -11.62
N THR A 262 -8.82 -23.57 -11.75
CA THR A 262 -8.38 -22.99 -13.02
C THR A 262 -6.89 -23.23 -13.33
N ASN A 263 -6.12 -23.87 -12.45
CA ASN A 263 -4.66 -24.02 -12.60
C ASN A 263 -4.28 -24.88 -13.81
N LYS A 264 -4.80 -26.11 -13.85
CA LYS A 264 -4.44 -27.09 -14.88
C LYS A 264 -4.66 -26.55 -16.30
N LYS A 265 -5.84 -25.95 -16.56
CA LYS A 265 -6.12 -25.32 -17.86
C LYS A 265 -5.05 -24.29 -18.24
N ARG A 266 -4.73 -23.35 -17.34
CA ARG A 266 -3.74 -22.31 -17.63
C ARG A 266 -2.35 -22.88 -17.87
N ASP A 267 -1.96 -23.89 -17.11
CA ASP A 267 -0.66 -24.55 -17.28
C ASP A 267 -0.57 -25.21 -18.67
N LEU A 268 -1.68 -25.83 -19.13
CA LEU A 268 -1.80 -26.37 -20.49
C LEU A 268 -1.84 -25.27 -21.57
N ASP A 269 -2.56 -24.16 -21.36
CA ASP A 269 -2.60 -23.04 -22.31
C ASP A 269 -1.20 -22.45 -22.55
N VAL A 270 -0.44 -22.21 -21.47
CA VAL A 270 0.93 -21.69 -21.54
C VAL A 270 1.87 -22.70 -22.21
N PHE A 271 1.70 -24.00 -21.91
CA PHE A 271 2.52 -25.02 -22.54
C PHE A 271 2.23 -25.16 -24.04
N LEU A 272 0.96 -25.07 -24.45
CA LEU A 272 0.56 -25.08 -25.86
C LEU A 272 1.16 -23.91 -26.64
N GLU A 273 1.17 -22.72 -26.05
CA GLU A 273 1.82 -21.54 -26.64
C GLU A 273 3.30 -21.83 -26.92
N PHE A 274 4.01 -22.43 -25.96
CA PHE A 274 5.39 -22.85 -26.14
C PHE A 274 5.56 -23.94 -27.22
N LEU A 275 4.73 -25.00 -27.20
CA LEU A 275 4.82 -26.13 -28.13
C LEU A 275 4.58 -25.70 -29.58
N LYS A 276 3.66 -24.78 -29.84
CA LYS A 276 3.38 -24.23 -31.18
C LYS A 276 4.59 -23.53 -31.82
N THR A 277 5.57 -23.10 -31.02
CA THR A 277 6.82 -22.51 -31.52
C THR A 277 7.94 -23.53 -31.74
N GLN A 278 7.70 -24.82 -31.46
CA GLN A 278 8.68 -25.89 -31.62
C GLN A 278 8.50 -26.62 -32.95
N LYS A 279 9.62 -27.02 -33.56
CA LYS A 279 9.60 -27.88 -34.76
C LYS A 279 9.29 -29.33 -34.36
N ASN A 280 8.52 -30.03 -35.19
CA ASN A 280 8.15 -31.45 -35.02
C ASN A 280 7.45 -31.74 -33.68
N ALA A 281 6.56 -30.84 -33.25
CA ALA A 281 5.82 -30.96 -31.99
C ALA A 281 4.31 -31.23 -32.21
N ASP A 282 3.88 -31.53 -33.45
CA ASP A 282 2.46 -31.60 -33.83
C ASP A 282 1.67 -32.63 -33.00
N GLU A 283 2.26 -33.79 -32.73
CA GLU A 283 1.66 -34.82 -31.88
C GLU A 283 1.46 -34.33 -30.44
N LEU A 284 2.45 -33.64 -29.86
CA LEU A 284 2.34 -33.08 -28.51
C LEU A 284 1.34 -31.93 -28.47
N VAL A 285 1.31 -31.08 -29.49
CA VAL A 285 0.30 -30.02 -29.62
C VAL A 285 -1.10 -30.62 -29.63
N TYR A 286 -1.31 -31.70 -30.37
CA TYR A 286 -2.60 -32.40 -30.42
C TYR A 286 -2.99 -32.96 -29.04
N LEU A 287 -2.10 -33.71 -28.38
CA LEU A 287 -2.38 -34.33 -27.07
C LEU A 287 -2.67 -33.28 -25.99
N VAL A 288 -1.83 -32.25 -25.89
CA VAL A 288 -2.00 -31.17 -24.91
C VAL A 288 -3.25 -30.35 -25.22
N SER A 289 -3.61 -30.16 -26.49
CA SER A 289 -4.86 -29.46 -26.87
C SER A 289 -6.08 -30.24 -26.38
N LYS A 290 -6.10 -31.56 -26.54
CA LYS A 290 -7.19 -32.41 -26.05
C LYS A 290 -7.33 -32.34 -24.53
N ALA A 291 -6.21 -32.41 -23.80
CA ALA A 291 -6.23 -32.25 -22.35
C ALA A 291 -6.74 -30.85 -21.93
N ARG A 292 -6.34 -29.80 -22.65
CA ARG A 292 -6.78 -28.42 -22.41
C ARG A 292 -8.29 -28.28 -22.58
N ASP A 293 -8.85 -28.85 -23.64
CA ASP A 293 -10.30 -28.78 -23.93
C ASP A 293 -11.13 -29.45 -22.83
N VAL A 294 -10.66 -30.58 -22.28
CA VAL A 294 -11.31 -31.22 -21.11
C VAL A 294 -11.26 -30.30 -19.88
N GLU A 295 -10.10 -29.71 -19.60
CA GLU A 295 -9.96 -28.80 -18.45
C GLU A 295 -10.73 -27.49 -18.64
N HIS A 296 -10.99 -27.05 -19.88
CA HIS A 296 -11.87 -25.93 -20.18
C HIS A 296 -13.31 -26.17 -19.73
N GLU A 297 -13.85 -27.35 -20.05
CA GLU A 297 -15.19 -27.71 -19.60
C GLU A 297 -15.25 -27.95 -18.09
N ASN A 298 -14.19 -28.52 -17.49
CA ASN A 298 -14.08 -28.62 -16.03
C ASN A 298 -14.10 -27.24 -15.35
N VAL A 299 -13.35 -26.27 -15.89
CA VAL A 299 -13.32 -24.91 -15.34
C VAL A 299 -14.69 -24.27 -15.43
N LYS A 300 -15.36 -24.33 -16.59
CA LYS A 300 -16.73 -23.81 -16.73
C LYS A 300 -17.70 -24.42 -15.72
N LYS A 301 -17.64 -25.74 -15.56
CA LYS A 301 -18.48 -26.46 -14.58
C LYS A 301 -18.23 -25.95 -13.16
N HIS A 302 -16.97 -25.81 -12.75
CA HIS A 302 -16.66 -25.26 -11.43
C HIS A 302 -17.16 -23.82 -11.30
N LEU A 303 -16.87 -22.93 -12.26
CA LEU A 303 -17.29 -21.53 -12.17
C LEU A 303 -18.82 -21.36 -12.08
N ASN A 304 -19.59 -22.24 -12.72
CA ASN A 304 -21.06 -22.26 -12.67
C ASN A 304 -21.66 -22.95 -11.44
N ASP A 305 -20.84 -23.58 -10.59
CA ASP A 305 -21.31 -24.25 -9.39
C ASP A 305 -22.00 -23.27 -8.44
N GLU A 306 -23.17 -23.66 -7.90
CA GLU A 306 -24.00 -22.83 -7.02
C GLU A 306 -23.21 -22.36 -5.79
N SER A 307 -22.37 -23.24 -5.22
CA SER A 307 -21.53 -22.90 -4.07
C SER A 307 -20.53 -21.77 -4.37
N ASN A 308 -20.15 -21.57 -5.64
CA ASN A 308 -19.30 -20.47 -6.07
C ASN A 308 -20.05 -19.15 -6.20
N THR A 309 -21.33 -19.19 -6.51
CA THR A 309 -22.20 -18.00 -6.49
C THR A 309 -22.50 -17.59 -5.05
N ASP A 310 -22.79 -18.57 -4.19
CA ASP A 310 -23.09 -18.32 -2.78
C ASP A 310 -21.91 -17.72 -2.03
N PHE A 311 -20.69 -18.27 -2.14
CA PHE A 311 -19.57 -17.69 -1.40
C PHE A 311 -19.22 -16.27 -1.89
N LEU A 312 -19.39 -15.97 -3.18
CA LEU A 312 -19.14 -14.61 -3.70
C LEU A 312 -20.17 -13.62 -3.12
N ARG A 313 -21.42 -14.04 -2.97
CA ARG A 313 -22.46 -13.25 -2.31
C ARG A 313 -22.18 -13.07 -0.81
N GLU A 314 -21.79 -14.13 -0.11
CA GLU A 314 -21.37 -14.05 1.30
C GLU A 314 -20.17 -13.09 1.47
N TRP A 315 -19.24 -13.11 0.52
CA TRP A 315 -18.09 -12.21 0.50
C TRP A 315 -18.54 -10.74 0.34
N GLU A 316 -19.48 -10.44 -0.56
CA GLU A 316 -20.03 -9.08 -0.66
C GLU A 316 -20.73 -8.63 0.62
N LEU A 317 -21.52 -9.50 1.26
CA LEU A 317 -22.19 -9.21 2.53
C LEU A 317 -21.16 -8.93 3.64
N PHE A 318 -20.11 -9.73 3.72
CA PHE A 318 -18.99 -9.51 4.63
C PHE A 318 -18.32 -8.14 4.42
N LEU A 319 -18.11 -7.74 3.16
CA LEU A 319 -17.53 -6.42 2.85
C LEU A 319 -18.49 -5.27 3.17
N ALA A 320 -19.79 -5.48 3.06
CA ALA A 320 -20.82 -4.47 3.36
C ALA A 320 -21.05 -4.27 4.87
N GLU A 321 -20.62 -5.21 5.72
CA GLU A 321 -20.77 -5.13 7.18
C GLU A 321 -19.99 -3.93 7.76
N GLU A 322 -20.72 -2.98 8.36
CA GLU A 322 -20.16 -1.75 8.93
C GLU A 322 -19.79 -1.88 10.42
N SER A 323 -20.42 -2.82 11.12
CA SER A 323 -20.21 -2.98 12.55
C SER A 323 -18.80 -3.47 12.87
N ASP A 324 -18.46 -3.44 14.16
CA ASP A 324 -17.18 -3.97 14.64
C ASP A 324 -17.14 -5.51 14.66
N PHE A 325 -18.20 -6.19 14.22
CA PHE A 325 -18.36 -7.65 14.35
C PHE A 325 -17.21 -8.46 13.74
N TYR A 326 -16.70 -8.06 12.57
CA TYR A 326 -15.60 -8.75 11.90
C TYR A 326 -14.24 -8.05 12.08
N LYS A 327 -14.14 -7.00 12.89
CA LYS A 327 -12.88 -6.27 13.09
C LYS A 327 -11.95 -7.05 14.02
N ALA A 328 -10.67 -7.09 13.66
CA ALA A 328 -9.62 -7.59 14.53
C ALA A 328 -8.70 -6.44 15.00
N LYS A 329 -7.63 -6.78 15.73
CA LYS A 329 -6.76 -5.83 16.45
C LYS A 329 -6.17 -4.72 15.57
N LEU A 330 -5.95 -4.98 14.29
CA LEU A 330 -5.34 -4.03 13.34
C LEU A 330 -6.37 -3.31 12.45
N ALA A 331 -7.68 -3.52 12.67
CA ALA A 331 -8.73 -2.91 11.86
C ALA A 331 -8.64 -1.38 11.79
N ASN A 332 -8.39 -0.76 12.94
CA ASN A 332 -8.32 0.70 13.11
C ASN A 332 -6.89 1.26 12.95
N ALA A 333 -5.91 0.44 12.57
CA ALA A 333 -4.57 0.95 12.29
C ALA A 333 -4.59 1.82 11.04
N ALA A 334 -3.82 2.93 11.05
CA ALA A 334 -3.61 3.74 9.86
C ALA A 334 -3.00 2.90 8.73
N LEU A 335 -3.61 2.95 7.55
CA LEU A 335 -3.21 2.13 6.40
C LEU A 335 -1.73 2.29 6.06
N ALA A 336 -1.22 3.53 6.00
CA ALA A 336 0.18 3.79 5.66
C ALA A 336 1.15 3.09 6.62
N ARG A 337 0.85 3.15 7.93
CA ARG A 337 1.66 2.49 8.97
C ARG A 337 1.67 0.98 8.78
N LEU A 338 0.49 0.37 8.64
CA LEU A 338 0.36 -1.08 8.50
C LEU A 338 0.95 -1.58 7.19
N ALA A 339 0.62 -0.94 6.06
CA ALA A 339 1.13 -1.29 4.75
C ALA A 339 2.66 -1.15 4.69
N ALA A 340 3.25 -0.09 5.26
CA ALA A 340 4.70 0.08 5.29
C ALA A 340 5.39 -1.04 6.07
N TYR A 341 4.84 -1.41 7.23
CA TYR A 341 5.34 -2.53 8.01
C TYR A 341 5.26 -3.86 7.25
N ARG A 342 4.11 -4.18 6.65
CA ARG A 342 3.90 -5.42 5.88
C ARG A 342 4.80 -5.49 4.65
N ILE A 343 4.88 -4.42 3.86
CA ILE A 343 5.77 -4.34 2.69
C ILE A 343 7.21 -4.55 3.12
N ARG A 344 7.68 -3.82 4.14
CA ARG A 344 9.07 -3.94 4.57
C ARG A 344 9.41 -5.32 5.10
N SER A 345 8.53 -5.94 5.88
CA SER A 345 8.70 -7.32 6.36
C SER A 345 8.88 -8.29 5.19
N GLN A 346 8.06 -8.15 4.14
CA GLN A 346 8.20 -8.95 2.91
C GLN A 346 9.51 -8.65 2.17
N LEU A 347 9.91 -7.39 2.04
CA LEU A 347 11.18 -7.01 1.41
C LEU A 347 12.39 -7.66 2.11
N VAL A 348 12.42 -7.64 3.45
CA VAL A 348 13.49 -8.25 4.25
C VAL A 348 13.51 -9.78 4.10
N SER A 349 12.33 -10.42 4.11
CA SER A 349 12.20 -11.86 3.88
C SER A 349 12.70 -12.26 2.48
N ILE A 350 12.26 -11.55 1.44
CA ILE A 350 12.65 -11.78 0.05
C ILE A 350 14.15 -11.58 -0.13
N GLU A 351 14.71 -10.51 0.45
CA GLU A 351 16.15 -10.23 0.42
C GLU A 351 16.96 -11.42 0.94
N ARG A 352 16.60 -11.93 2.12
CA ARG A 352 17.27 -13.08 2.74
C ARG A 352 17.21 -14.33 1.84
N LYS A 353 16.02 -14.65 1.32
CA LYS A 353 15.82 -15.84 0.48
C LYS A 353 16.59 -15.76 -0.84
N ILE A 354 16.58 -14.59 -1.50
CA ILE A 354 17.32 -14.37 -2.74
C ILE A 354 18.84 -14.43 -2.50
N TRP A 355 19.31 -13.88 -1.39
CA TRP A 355 20.72 -13.94 -1.03
C TRP A 355 21.20 -15.38 -0.84
N ALA A 356 20.36 -16.24 -0.27
CA ALA A 356 20.65 -17.65 -0.03
C ALA A 356 20.60 -18.55 -1.29
N LEU A 357 20.14 -18.05 -2.44
CA LEU A 357 20.12 -18.85 -3.66
C LEU A 357 21.53 -19.17 -4.14
N SER A 358 21.68 -20.30 -4.80
CA SER A 358 22.88 -20.74 -5.52
C SER A 358 22.47 -21.47 -6.80
N ASP A 359 23.44 -21.79 -7.63
CA ASP A 359 23.32 -22.72 -8.75
C ASP A 359 22.86 -24.12 -8.30
N GLU A 360 23.28 -24.56 -7.12
CA GLU A 360 22.88 -25.83 -6.49
C GLU A 360 21.47 -25.81 -5.88
N SER A 361 20.80 -24.66 -5.79
CA SER A 361 19.47 -24.57 -5.19
C SER A 361 18.43 -25.38 -5.96
N VAL A 362 17.58 -26.11 -5.22
CA VAL A 362 16.44 -26.85 -5.79
C VAL A 362 15.36 -25.88 -6.33
N ASN A 363 14.61 -26.30 -7.36
CA ASN A 363 13.57 -25.46 -7.99
C ASN A 363 12.52 -24.94 -6.98
N GLU A 364 12.18 -25.74 -5.97
CA GLU A 364 11.24 -25.35 -4.91
C GLU A 364 11.65 -24.07 -4.16
N ASN A 365 12.96 -23.81 -4.01
CA ASN A 365 13.43 -22.56 -3.40
C ASN A 365 13.12 -21.34 -4.29
N PHE A 366 13.26 -21.48 -5.60
CA PHE A 366 12.87 -20.45 -6.55
C PHE A 366 11.35 -20.27 -6.56
N HIS A 367 10.57 -21.36 -6.51
CA HIS A 367 9.11 -21.33 -6.43
C HIS A 367 8.61 -20.52 -5.22
N LYS A 368 9.17 -20.78 -4.03
CA LYS A 368 8.83 -20.06 -2.80
C LYS A 368 9.09 -18.55 -2.93
N ILE A 369 10.21 -18.15 -3.53
CA ILE A 369 10.55 -16.74 -3.77
C ILE A 369 9.61 -16.11 -4.80
N ARG A 370 9.26 -16.83 -5.87
CA ARG A 370 8.28 -16.39 -6.87
C ARG A 370 6.94 -16.05 -6.22
N ILE A 371 6.46 -16.89 -5.29
CA ILE A 371 5.25 -16.62 -4.53
C ILE A 371 5.40 -15.31 -3.77
N ASP A 372 6.49 -15.13 -3.01
CA ASP A 372 6.71 -13.91 -2.24
C ASP A 372 6.78 -12.66 -3.12
N PHE A 373 7.39 -12.74 -4.31
CA PHE A 373 7.37 -11.65 -5.26
C PHE A 373 5.96 -11.28 -5.70
N LYS A 374 5.11 -12.26 -6.03
CA LYS A 374 3.71 -12.00 -6.39
C LYS A 374 2.98 -11.31 -5.26
N ARG A 375 3.15 -11.80 -4.02
CA ARG A 375 2.54 -11.16 -2.83
C ARG A 375 2.98 -9.71 -2.68
N LEU A 376 4.30 -9.46 -2.74
CA LEU A 376 4.85 -8.11 -2.64
C LEU A 376 4.30 -7.19 -3.73
N ARG A 377 4.18 -7.67 -4.96
CA ARG A 377 3.61 -6.88 -6.05
C ARG A 377 2.14 -6.55 -5.82
N TYR A 378 1.32 -7.51 -5.38
CA TYR A 378 -0.08 -7.23 -5.07
C TYR A 378 -0.23 -6.16 -3.99
N VAL A 379 0.60 -6.20 -2.94
CA VAL A 379 0.60 -5.16 -1.90
C VAL A 379 1.07 -3.82 -2.46
N LEU A 380 2.17 -3.79 -3.22
CA LEU A 380 2.69 -2.56 -3.82
C LEU A 380 1.73 -1.94 -4.84
N GLU A 381 1.13 -2.72 -5.73
CA GLU A 381 0.15 -2.22 -6.71
C GLU A 381 -1.10 -1.66 -6.03
N SER A 382 -1.46 -2.18 -4.86
CA SER A 382 -2.67 -1.75 -4.15
C SER A 382 -2.42 -0.53 -3.25
N PHE A 383 -1.20 -0.36 -2.74
CA PHE A 383 -0.92 0.61 -1.67
C PHE A 383 0.30 1.50 -1.92
N SER A 384 0.98 1.43 -3.08
CA SER A 384 2.10 2.32 -3.34
C SER A 384 1.70 3.79 -3.40
N GLY A 385 0.46 4.09 -3.83
CA GLY A 385 -0.09 5.45 -3.90
C GLY A 385 -0.20 6.15 -2.54
N VAL A 386 -0.27 5.36 -1.46
CA VAL A 386 -0.29 5.87 -0.07
C VAL A 386 1.05 6.51 0.32
N PHE A 387 2.12 6.23 -0.41
CA PHE A 387 3.47 6.64 -0.04
C PHE A 387 4.09 7.56 -1.08
N GLU A 388 4.60 8.70 -0.62
CA GLU A 388 5.44 9.57 -1.44
C GLU A 388 6.92 9.16 -1.37
N ILE A 389 7.23 7.97 -1.92
CA ILE A 389 8.61 7.44 -1.92
C ILE A 389 9.23 7.52 -3.32
N VAL A 390 10.26 8.35 -3.43
CA VAL A 390 11.08 8.47 -4.64
C VAL A 390 11.72 7.12 -4.98
N GLY A 391 11.49 6.67 -6.21
CA GLY A 391 12.05 5.44 -6.75
C GLY A 391 11.16 4.21 -6.62
N PHE A 392 9.95 4.33 -6.05
CA PHE A 392 9.01 3.21 -5.99
C PHE A 392 8.68 2.65 -7.38
N LYS A 393 8.34 3.52 -8.33
CA LYS A 393 8.08 3.14 -9.74
C LYS A 393 9.26 2.38 -10.36
N LYS A 394 10.48 2.87 -10.12
CA LYS A 394 11.71 2.22 -10.59
C LYS A 394 11.93 0.85 -9.93
N TYR A 395 11.53 0.70 -8.67
CA TYR A 395 11.59 -0.58 -7.96
C TYR A 395 10.52 -1.56 -8.46
N GLN A 396 9.27 -1.12 -8.64
CA GLN A 396 8.17 -1.92 -9.22
C GLN A 396 8.56 -2.49 -10.58
N ASN A 397 9.16 -1.69 -11.47
CA ASN A 397 9.65 -2.19 -12.76
C ASN A 397 10.68 -3.32 -12.63
N ARG A 398 11.54 -3.26 -11.61
CA ARG A 398 12.54 -4.31 -11.38
C ARG A 398 11.98 -5.53 -10.68
N LEU A 399 11.02 -5.35 -9.78
CA LEU A 399 10.23 -6.44 -9.22
C LEU A 399 9.50 -7.19 -10.33
N LYS A 400 8.93 -6.48 -11.31
CA LYS A 400 8.30 -7.06 -12.50
C LYS A 400 9.30 -7.91 -13.30
N LEU A 401 10.48 -7.38 -13.61
CA LEU A 401 11.54 -8.13 -14.31
C LEU A 401 11.95 -9.40 -13.55
N MET A 402 12.12 -9.32 -12.22
CA MET A 402 12.44 -10.52 -11.42
C MET A 402 11.29 -11.52 -11.42
N GLN A 403 10.04 -11.07 -11.38
CA GLN A 403 8.88 -11.95 -11.48
C GLN A 403 8.76 -12.65 -12.82
N GLU A 404 9.08 -11.97 -13.91
CA GLU A 404 9.10 -12.56 -15.25
C GLU A 404 10.11 -13.70 -15.29
N LEU A 405 11.36 -13.49 -14.84
CA LEU A 405 12.38 -14.55 -14.80
C LEU A 405 11.98 -15.75 -13.92
N PHE A 406 11.48 -15.49 -12.72
CA PHE A 406 11.03 -16.55 -11.82
C PHE A 406 9.73 -17.22 -12.31
N GLY A 407 8.88 -16.46 -12.99
CA GLY A 407 7.67 -16.94 -13.65
C GLY A 407 8.01 -17.92 -14.74
N GLU A 408 8.89 -17.50 -15.65
CA GLU A 408 9.41 -18.31 -16.72
C GLU A 408 10.03 -19.60 -16.18
N LEU A 409 10.91 -19.52 -15.18
CA LEU A 409 11.53 -20.69 -14.57
C LEU A 409 10.48 -21.69 -14.04
N GLN A 410 9.42 -21.19 -13.37
CA GLN A 410 8.35 -22.07 -12.91
C GLN A 410 7.60 -22.71 -14.07
N ASP A 411 7.31 -21.97 -15.13
CA ASP A 411 6.55 -22.51 -16.26
C ASP A 411 7.29 -23.69 -16.88
N ARG A 412 8.64 -23.61 -16.97
CA ARG A 412 9.47 -24.72 -17.48
C ARG A 412 9.43 -25.95 -16.57
N ASP A 413 9.46 -25.74 -15.26
CA ASP A 413 9.32 -26.81 -14.26
C ASP A 413 7.97 -27.53 -14.41
N VAL A 414 6.88 -26.76 -14.54
CA VAL A 414 5.52 -27.31 -14.77
C VAL A 414 5.42 -28.03 -16.11
N TRP A 415 6.08 -27.54 -17.17
CA TRP A 415 6.07 -28.24 -18.47
C TRP A 415 6.75 -29.61 -18.40
N LEU A 416 7.80 -29.77 -17.59
CA LEU A 416 8.41 -31.09 -17.35
C LEU A 416 7.42 -32.03 -16.66
N GLU A 417 6.70 -31.57 -15.63
CA GLU A 417 5.66 -32.36 -14.96
C GLU A 417 4.51 -32.78 -15.89
N ILE A 418 4.18 -31.95 -16.90
CA ILE A 418 3.19 -32.29 -17.92
C ILE A 418 3.76 -33.35 -18.88
N LEU A 419 5.00 -33.16 -19.35
CA LEU A 419 5.67 -34.11 -20.25
C LEU A 419 5.84 -35.49 -19.62
N ASP A 420 6.10 -35.58 -18.32
CA ASP A 420 6.24 -36.85 -17.60
C ASP A 420 4.94 -37.67 -17.60
N LYS A 421 3.79 -37.04 -17.87
CA LYS A 421 2.47 -37.70 -17.97
C LYS A 421 2.08 -38.07 -19.40
N ILE A 422 2.89 -37.70 -20.39
CA ILE A 422 2.66 -37.98 -21.80
C ILE A 422 3.55 -39.17 -22.20
N PRO A 423 3.09 -40.08 -23.09
CA PRO A 423 3.92 -41.17 -23.60
C PRO A 423 5.27 -40.67 -24.12
N GLN A 424 6.35 -41.34 -23.72
CA GLN A 424 7.68 -40.94 -24.15
C GLN A 424 7.91 -41.27 -25.62
N SER A 425 8.34 -40.26 -26.37
CA SER A 425 8.68 -40.32 -27.79
C SER A 425 9.97 -39.54 -28.05
N GLU A 426 10.54 -39.68 -29.25
CA GLU A 426 11.72 -38.89 -29.63
C GLU A 426 11.43 -37.36 -29.60
N PRO A 427 10.26 -36.87 -30.08
CA PRO A 427 9.86 -35.47 -29.89
C PRO A 427 9.77 -35.03 -28.43
N SER A 428 9.14 -35.80 -27.54
CA SER A 428 9.00 -35.44 -26.12
C SER A 428 10.37 -35.30 -25.45
N SER A 429 11.27 -36.25 -25.71
CA SER A 429 12.64 -36.27 -25.17
C SER A 429 13.47 -35.07 -25.63
N LYS A 430 13.35 -34.68 -26.91
CA LYS A 430 14.04 -33.49 -27.45
C LYS A 430 13.55 -32.20 -26.79
N ILE A 431 12.25 -32.07 -26.58
CA ILE A 431 11.65 -30.90 -25.92
C ILE A 431 12.05 -30.86 -24.44
N GLN A 432 12.01 -31.98 -23.74
CA GLN A 432 12.44 -32.09 -22.35
C GLN A 432 13.89 -31.60 -22.16
N ASN A 433 14.81 -32.06 -23.02
CA ASN A 433 16.20 -31.60 -23.02
C ASN A 433 16.35 -30.10 -23.30
N LYS A 434 15.51 -29.53 -24.17
CA LYS A 434 15.49 -28.08 -24.43
C LYS A 434 15.03 -27.31 -23.19
N ILE A 435 14.02 -27.81 -22.49
CA ILE A 435 13.48 -27.20 -21.27
C ILE A 435 14.53 -27.21 -20.15
N TYR A 436 15.24 -28.33 -19.93
CA TYR A 436 16.34 -28.38 -18.95
C TYR A 436 17.42 -27.32 -19.22
N LYS A 437 17.81 -27.14 -20.50
CA LYS A 437 18.76 -26.07 -20.89
C LYS A 437 18.22 -24.67 -20.59
N GLN A 438 16.92 -24.43 -20.77
CA GLN A 438 16.30 -23.14 -20.43
C GLN A 438 16.28 -22.90 -18.92
N ILE A 439 15.95 -23.91 -18.12
CA ILE A 439 15.99 -23.85 -16.65
C ILE A 439 17.37 -23.41 -16.16
N TYR A 440 18.44 -24.05 -16.67
CA TYR A 440 19.81 -23.70 -16.31
C TYR A 440 20.14 -22.23 -16.64
N LYS A 441 19.81 -21.78 -17.85
CA LYS A 441 20.04 -20.39 -18.29
C LYS A 441 19.28 -19.37 -17.44
N LEU A 442 18.01 -19.65 -17.14
CA LEU A 442 17.15 -18.79 -16.32
C LEU A 442 17.69 -18.67 -14.90
N ARG A 443 18.16 -19.77 -14.29
CA ARG A 443 18.81 -19.75 -12.98
C ARG A 443 20.07 -18.88 -12.99
N GLU A 444 20.93 -19.05 -13.98
CA GLU A 444 22.14 -18.23 -14.13
C GLU A 444 21.80 -16.74 -14.23
N GLU A 445 20.79 -16.39 -15.05
CA GLU A 445 20.34 -15.01 -15.21
C GLU A 445 19.77 -14.42 -13.90
N ILE A 446 18.96 -15.20 -13.16
CA ILE A 446 18.43 -14.82 -11.85
C ILE A 446 19.58 -14.52 -10.88
N LEU A 447 20.57 -15.41 -10.80
CA LEU A 447 21.72 -15.26 -9.91
C LEU A 447 22.58 -14.05 -10.28
N LYS A 448 22.73 -13.73 -11.57
CA LYS A 448 23.42 -12.49 -12.02
C LYS A 448 22.70 -11.22 -11.59
N LYS A 449 21.35 -11.18 -11.66
CA LYS A 449 20.58 -9.96 -11.32
C LYS A 449 20.35 -9.76 -9.82
N ARG A 450 20.52 -10.81 -9.01
CA ARG A 450 20.18 -10.80 -7.57
C ARG A 450 20.83 -9.67 -6.77
N VAL A 451 22.13 -9.42 -6.97
CA VAL A 451 22.90 -8.45 -6.17
C VAL A 451 22.36 -7.03 -6.38
N LYS A 452 22.10 -6.69 -7.64
CA LYS A 452 21.53 -5.39 -8.02
C LYS A 452 20.11 -5.22 -7.45
N PHE A 453 19.30 -6.27 -7.48
CA PHE A 453 17.96 -6.27 -6.91
C PHE A 453 17.96 -6.08 -5.38
N ILE A 454 18.84 -6.78 -4.67
CA ILE A 454 19.00 -6.69 -3.21
C ILE A 454 19.38 -5.28 -2.77
N ARG A 455 20.37 -4.65 -3.43
CA ARG A 455 20.80 -3.28 -3.11
C ARG A 455 19.64 -2.27 -3.16
N GLN A 456 18.71 -2.46 -4.08
CA GLN A 456 17.58 -1.55 -4.25
C GLN A 456 16.43 -1.87 -3.31
N THR A 457 16.19 -3.16 -3.05
CA THR A 457 15.29 -3.64 -2.01
C THR A 457 15.65 -3.02 -0.66
N ARG A 458 16.93 -3.00 -0.30
CA ARG A 458 17.44 -2.30 0.90
C ARG A 458 17.12 -0.81 0.94
N LYS A 459 17.24 -0.12 -0.21
CA LYS A 459 16.93 1.32 -0.30
C LYS A 459 15.45 1.60 -0.05
N ILE A 460 14.55 0.87 -0.72
CA ILE A 460 13.10 1.01 -0.53
C ILE A 460 12.70 0.62 0.90
N SER A 461 13.26 -0.48 1.40
CA SER A 461 13.03 -0.95 2.76
C SER A 461 13.34 0.14 3.79
N ARG A 462 14.48 0.85 3.69
CA ARG A 462 14.83 1.96 4.59
C ARG A 462 13.83 3.12 4.53
N ASN A 463 13.40 3.50 3.34
CA ASN A 463 12.45 4.60 3.15
C ASN A 463 11.06 4.30 3.74
N LEU A 464 10.68 3.02 3.86
CA LEU A 464 9.43 2.62 4.50
C LEU A 464 9.48 2.64 6.03
N LYS A 465 10.68 2.61 6.64
CA LYS A 465 10.85 2.51 8.09
C LYS A 465 10.15 3.68 8.82
N ILE A 466 10.21 4.87 8.23
CA ILE A 466 9.70 6.12 8.82
C ILE A 466 8.20 6.13 9.11
N TYR A 467 7.40 5.31 8.40
CA TYR A 467 5.94 5.30 8.52
C TYR A 467 5.44 4.48 9.72
N TYR A 468 6.30 3.77 10.42
CA TYR A 468 5.88 2.97 11.58
C TYR A 468 6.86 3.03 12.75
N ILE A 469 7.83 3.93 12.66
CA ILE A 469 8.67 4.37 13.79
C ILE A 469 7.80 5.04 14.85
#